data_AF-A0A942Y4V6-F1
#
_entry.id   AF-A0A942Y4V6-F1
#
_cell.length_a   1.000
_cell.length_b   1.000
_cell.length_c   1.000
_cell.angle_alpha   90.00
_cell.angle_beta   90.00
_cell.angle_gamma   90.00
#
_symmetry.space_group_name_H-M   'P 1'
#
loop_
_entity.id
_entity.type
_entity.pdbx_description
1 polymer ?
#
loop_
_entity_poly.entity_id
_entity_poly.type
_entity_poly.pdbx_seq_one_letter_code
_entity_poly.pdbx_strand_id
1 'polypeptide(L)'
;MGMSDYYKMLRDKVGNELIFIPSVATIIRNEAGEILFQYKGNGAKWSLPAGAIEPGEAPAEAIVREVKEETGLHVVPKKLLGVFGGSDFRYEYPNGDKVEYNVFLFECEVKSGKLNPVDRETVELRYFKVEEIPELALPYPNSLFSQPSHEETYFQWKEDSLKTKNTYDKLENDIANLSQQHWPGFEAVAFALYDQEKVYLYRHPKFTQQVLPWNEQFLGDTIILFGDYPTAIVSVERYEDMESLYSILAHELFHGFQYVKGEKRFPNEMLGISYPLIEENVELRSQERLHLYHAVMGTADARVKHLQNFVSKREKRISLIGEYIEYENDLETVEGPAWYMELKVYAEKSPLPYEKVVEKYSSYLLNKEDASIHLRRSCCSSGLFLSLLLDELSPNWKEGFFESNQTLYELLKKHLDLKMEPIDEIVISDEAKTIVKMVKNRKESELIEFQAKKGYHLMLEGDITASMIDPMNITKVENRLLHKNFLKIKVNEKEYLFQQPVLAYTNENSRVISKLHVILDAKPVEKEGTLVINDVGEFNGKLCEKNGMFNLYLNNPNNLNK
;
A
#
# COMPACT_ATOMS: atom_id res chain seq x y z
N MET A 1 -13.82 3.74 -35.51
CA MET A 1 -15.12 4.20 -36.00
C MET A 1 -14.97 5.48 -36.83
N GLY A 2 -15.33 5.43 -38.11
CA GLY A 2 -15.29 6.61 -38.96
C GLY A 2 -16.24 7.67 -38.40
N MET A 3 -15.74 8.89 -38.22
CA MET A 3 -16.51 10.04 -37.74
C MET A 3 -17.89 10.10 -38.41
N SER A 4 -18.96 10.11 -37.62
CA SER A 4 -20.33 10.12 -38.15
C SER A 4 -20.60 11.36 -39.00
N ASP A 5 -21.63 11.30 -39.84
CA ASP A 5 -21.99 12.41 -40.72
C ASP A 5 -22.25 13.72 -39.94
N TYR A 6 -22.75 13.63 -38.71
CA TYR A 6 -22.95 14.78 -37.84
C TYR A 6 -21.62 15.42 -37.42
N TYR A 7 -20.72 14.65 -36.82
CA TYR A 7 -19.42 15.17 -36.37
C TYR A 7 -18.52 15.57 -37.54
N LYS A 8 -18.65 14.89 -38.68
CA LYS A 8 -17.96 15.26 -39.92
C LYS A 8 -18.45 16.61 -40.46
N MET A 9 -19.77 16.81 -40.52
CA MET A 9 -20.34 18.11 -40.88
C MET A 9 -19.89 19.22 -39.91
N LEU A 10 -19.82 18.94 -38.59
CA LEU A 10 -19.31 19.91 -37.62
C LEU A 10 -17.83 20.22 -37.87
N ARG A 11 -17.00 19.20 -38.06
CA ARG A 11 -15.57 19.35 -38.37
C ARG A 11 -15.34 20.18 -39.63
N ASP A 12 -16.10 19.91 -40.70
CA ASP A 12 -16.03 20.67 -41.96
C ASP A 12 -16.37 22.16 -41.78
N LYS A 13 -17.21 22.52 -40.79
CA LYS A 13 -17.60 23.90 -40.52
C LYS A 13 -16.63 24.66 -39.62
N VAL A 14 -16.01 23.97 -38.66
CA VAL A 14 -15.14 24.62 -37.65
C VAL A 14 -13.65 24.48 -37.96
N GLY A 15 -13.27 23.74 -38.99
CA GLY A 15 -11.86 23.48 -39.31
C GLY A 15 -11.19 22.74 -38.15
N ASN A 16 -9.99 23.16 -37.76
CA ASN A 16 -9.20 22.49 -36.70
C ASN A 16 -9.56 22.95 -35.27
N GLU A 17 -10.57 23.82 -35.12
CA GLU A 17 -10.98 24.33 -33.81
C GLU A 17 -11.55 23.24 -32.89
N LEU A 18 -11.59 23.54 -31.59
CA LEU A 18 -12.02 22.59 -30.56
C LEU A 18 -13.50 22.20 -30.73
N ILE A 19 -13.77 20.90 -30.85
CA ILE A 19 -15.13 20.34 -30.79
C ILE A 19 -15.33 19.62 -29.46
N PHE A 20 -16.40 19.96 -28.75
CA PHE A 20 -16.81 19.22 -27.56
C PHE A 20 -17.69 18.04 -27.96
N ILE A 21 -17.26 16.82 -27.62
CA ILE A 21 -17.87 15.57 -28.09
C ILE A 21 -18.39 14.78 -26.89
N PRO A 22 -19.73 14.69 -26.72
CA PRO A 22 -20.33 13.72 -25.81
C PRO A 22 -20.00 12.30 -26.28
N SER A 23 -19.49 11.48 -25.36
CA SER A 23 -18.96 10.16 -25.66
C SER A 23 -19.35 9.14 -24.60
N VAL A 24 -19.26 7.87 -24.95
CA VAL A 24 -19.48 6.74 -24.06
C VAL A 24 -18.29 5.81 -24.12
N ALA A 25 -18.00 5.15 -23.01
CA ALA A 25 -17.00 4.09 -22.93
C ALA A 25 -17.54 2.95 -22.07
N THR A 26 -16.93 1.77 -22.17
CA THR A 26 -17.34 0.64 -21.31
C THR A 26 -16.19 -0.17 -20.73
N ILE A 27 -16.43 -0.69 -19.52
CA ILE A 27 -15.72 -1.83 -18.96
C ILE A 27 -16.56 -3.09 -19.20
N ILE A 28 -15.97 -4.06 -19.90
CA ILE A 28 -16.53 -5.39 -20.12
C ILE A 28 -15.58 -6.41 -19.51
N ARG A 29 -16.10 -7.27 -18.63
CA ARG A 29 -15.33 -8.34 -17.99
C ARG A 29 -15.70 -9.71 -18.54
N ASN A 30 -14.72 -10.60 -18.68
CA ASN A 30 -14.98 -12.02 -18.94
C ASN A 30 -15.17 -12.80 -17.62
N GLU A 31 -15.43 -14.10 -17.71
CA GLU A 31 -15.63 -14.98 -16.54
C GLU A 31 -14.40 -15.06 -15.62
N ALA A 32 -13.20 -14.79 -16.14
CA ALA A 32 -11.95 -14.76 -15.37
C ALA A 32 -11.69 -13.38 -14.72
N GLY A 33 -12.58 -12.40 -14.91
CA GLY A 33 -12.45 -11.04 -14.38
C GLY A 33 -11.55 -10.11 -15.20
N GLU A 34 -11.00 -10.59 -16.32
CA GLU A 34 -10.15 -9.81 -17.23
C GLU A 34 -11.00 -8.79 -18.00
N ILE A 35 -10.42 -7.64 -18.36
CA ILE A 35 -11.10 -6.49 -18.96
C ILE A 35 -10.78 -6.37 -20.44
N LEU A 36 -11.80 -6.14 -21.27
CA LEU A 36 -11.65 -5.95 -22.71
C LEU A 36 -11.11 -4.55 -23.05
N PHE A 37 -10.05 -4.51 -23.84
CA PHE A 37 -9.49 -3.29 -24.43
C PHE A 37 -9.34 -3.43 -25.95
N GLN A 38 -9.24 -2.27 -26.61
CA GLN A 38 -9.01 -2.14 -28.04
C GLN A 38 -7.74 -1.33 -28.35
N TYR A 39 -7.00 -1.80 -29.35
CA TYR A 39 -5.80 -1.14 -29.86
C TYR A 39 -6.00 -0.74 -31.33
N LYS A 40 -5.85 0.56 -31.61
CA LYS A 40 -6.06 1.14 -32.95
C LYS A 40 -4.81 1.17 -33.84
N GLY A 41 -3.69 0.57 -33.40
CA GLY A 41 -2.46 0.49 -34.19
C GLY A 41 -1.62 1.78 -34.19
N ASN A 42 -0.58 1.81 -35.04
CA ASN A 42 0.27 2.97 -35.33
C ASN A 42 0.91 3.66 -34.11
N GLY A 43 1.23 2.90 -33.05
CA GLY A 43 1.84 3.45 -31.84
C GLY A 43 0.86 4.21 -30.93
N ALA A 44 -0.45 4.07 -31.17
CA ALA A 44 -1.46 4.57 -30.26
C ALA A 44 -1.36 3.88 -28.88
N LYS A 45 -1.95 4.49 -27.86
CA LYS A 45 -2.19 3.83 -26.58
C LYS A 45 -3.42 2.92 -26.70
N TRP A 46 -3.57 1.97 -25.77
CA TRP A 46 -4.79 1.17 -25.70
C TRP A 46 -5.97 2.03 -25.25
N SER A 47 -7.18 1.57 -25.53
CA SER A 47 -8.40 2.28 -25.13
C SER A 47 -9.50 1.29 -24.76
N LEU A 48 -10.46 1.75 -23.97
CA LEU A 48 -11.71 1.02 -23.79
C LEU A 48 -12.52 1.05 -25.09
N PRO A 49 -13.39 0.05 -25.34
CA PRO A 49 -14.44 0.19 -26.34
C PRO A 49 -15.28 1.43 -26.02
N ALA A 50 -15.36 2.34 -26.98
CA ALA A 50 -15.84 3.70 -26.77
C ALA A 50 -16.17 4.40 -28.09
N GLY A 51 -17.12 5.33 -28.04
CA GLY A 51 -17.43 6.16 -29.19
C GLY A 51 -18.30 7.35 -28.87
N ALA A 52 -18.68 8.09 -29.90
CA ALA A 52 -19.44 9.33 -29.76
C ALA A 52 -20.95 9.03 -29.64
N ILE A 53 -21.64 9.86 -28.87
CA ILE A 53 -23.10 9.80 -28.80
C ILE A 53 -23.66 10.49 -30.05
N GLU A 54 -24.56 9.83 -30.77
CA GLU A 54 -25.23 10.43 -31.92
C GLU A 54 -26.40 11.32 -31.46
N PRO A 55 -26.71 12.42 -32.19
CA PRO A 55 -27.85 13.26 -31.87
C PRO A 55 -29.15 12.46 -31.80
N GLY A 56 -29.81 12.49 -30.64
CA GLY A 56 -31.07 11.79 -30.39
C GLY A 56 -30.94 10.45 -29.67
N GLU A 57 -29.72 9.91 -29.49
CA GLU A 57 -29.49 8.70 -28.69
C GLU A 57 -29.36 9.00 -27.20
N ALA A 58 -29.89 8.11 -26.35
CA ALA A 58 -29.51 8.09 -24.93
C ALA A 58 -28.09 7.51 -24.77
N PRO A 59 -27.28 7.94 -23.77
CA PRO A 59 -25.93 7.39 -23.57
C PRO A 59 -25.89 5.86 -23.43
N ALA A 60 -26.89 5.27 -22.78
CA ALA A 60 -27.00 3.82 -22.63
C ALA A 60 -27.31 3.10 -23.96
N GLU A 61 -27.99 3.76 -24.90
CA GLU A 61 -28.22 3.23 -26.26
C GLU A 61 -26.95 3.33 -27.09
N ALA A 62 -26.26 4.48 -27.02
CA ALA A 62 -25.01 4.73 -27.70
C ALA A 62 -23.96 3.67 -27.33
N ILE A 63 -23.78 3.34 -26.04
CA ILE A 63 -22.76 2.35 -25.66
C ILE A 63 -23.07 0.94 -26.18
N VAL A 64 -24.35 0.56 -26.27
CA VAL A 64 -24.75 -0.73 -26.85
C VAL A 64 -24.43 -0.78 -28.35
N ARG A 65 -24.65 0.33 -29.06
CA ARG A 65 -24.29 0.47 -30.48
C ARG A 65 -22.78 0.41 -30.67
N GLU A 66 -22.03 1.26 -29.97
CA GLU A 66 -20.57 1.35 -30.08
C GLU A 66 -19.88 0.02 -29.82
N VAL A 67 -20.25 -0.68 -28.74
CA VAL A 67 -19.66 -1.99 -28.42
C VAL A 67 -19.92 -2.99 -29.53
N LYS A 68 -21.13 -3.00 -30.11
CA LYS A 68 -21.45 -3.90 -31.22
C LYS A 68 -20.62 -3.58 -32.46
N GLU A 69 -20.44 -2.31 -32.76
CA GLU A 69 -19.69 -1.83 -33.94
C GLU A 69 -18.18 -2.05 -33.83
N GLU A 70 -17.60 -1.86 -32.64
CA GLU A 70 -16.15 -2.02 -32.45
C GLU A 70 -15.77 -3.48 -32.18
N THR A 71 -16.59 -4.22 -31.44
CA THR A 71 -16.21 -5.54 -30.90
C THR A 71 -17.01 -6.73 -31.43
N GLY A 72 -18.14 -6.47 -32.10
CA GLY A 72 -19.09 -7.51 -32.52
C GLY A 72 -19.90 -8.13 -31.37
N LEU A 73 -19.77 -7.62 -30.14
CA LEU A 73 -20.47 -8.12 -28.96
C LEU A 73 -21.83 -7.42 -28.78
N HIS A 74 -22.81 -8.19 -28.29
CA HIS A 74 -24.07 -7.66 -27.81
C HIS A 74 -24.03 -7.58 -26.30
N VAL A 75 -24.16 -6.35 -25.78
CA VAL A 75 -24.07 -6.08 -24.34
C VAL A 75 -25.35 -5.44 -23.80
N VAL A 76 -25.51 -5.52 -22.48
CA VAL A 76 -26.50 -4.77 -21.71
C VAL A 76 -25.77 -3.88 -20.70
N PRO A 77 -25.99 -2.56 -20.69
CA PRO A 77 -25.46 -1.67 -19.66
C PRO A 77 -26.07 -2.04 -18.31
N LYS A 78 -25.23 -2.21 -17.31
CA LYS A 78 -25.63 -2.60 -15.95
C LYS A 78 -25.59 -1.40 -15.01
N LYS A 79 -24.56 -0.56 -15.16
CA LYS A 79 -24.29 0.55 -14.25
C LYS A 79 -23.52 1.68 -14.94
N LEU A 80 -23.77 2.91 -14.52
CA LEU A 80 -22.90 4.07 -14.79
C LEU A 80 -21.78 4.11 -13.74
N LEU A 81 -20.54 3.93 -14.21
CA LEU A 81 -19.35 3.92 -13.35
C LEU A 81 -18.82 5.32 -13.09
N GLY A 82 -18.97 6.25 -14.02
CA GLY A 82 -18.57 7.64 -13.82
C GLY A 82 -18.78 8.51 -15.05
N VAL A 83 -18.60 9.81 -14.86
CA VAL A 83 -18.61 10.82 -15.94
C VAL A 83 -17.27 11.55 -15.93
N PHE A 84 -16.61 11.61 -17.08
CA PHE A 84 -15.25 12.12 -17.22
C PHE A 84 -15.16 13.17 -18.33
N GLY A 85 -14.34 14.20 -18.16
CA GLY A 85 -14.13 15.27 -19.11
C GLY A 85 -13.07 16.28 -18.65
N GLY A 86 -13.19 17.51 -19.13
CA GLY A 86 -12.26 18.60 -18.85
C GLY A 86 -10.97 18.52 -19.68
N SER A 87 -9.99 19.36 -19.31
CA SER A 87 -8.72 19.50 -20.06
C SER A 87 -7.96 18.19 -20.23
N ASP A 88 -8.11 17.26 -19.28
CA ASP A 88 -7.37 16.00 -19.25
C ASP A 88 -7.96 14.97 -20.25
N PHE A 89 -9.18 15.25 -20.74
CA PHE A 89 -9.86 14.51 -21.80
C PHE A 89 -9.87 15.30 -23.14
N ARG A 90 -8.96 16.28 -23.25
CA ARG A 90 -8.70 17.00 -24.50
C ARG A 90 -7.66 16.26 -25.33
N TYR A 91 -7.94 16.09 -26.61
CA TYR A 91 -7.05 15.41 -27.55
C TYR A 91 -6.86 16.26 -28.82
N GLU A 92 -5.63 16.26 -29.33
CA GLU A 92 -5.29 16.87 -30.62
C GLU A 92 -4.79 15.75 -31.55
N TYR A 93 -5.52 15.52 -32.63
CA TYR A 93 -5.15 14.53 -33.63
C TYR A 93 -3.95 15.00 -34.45
N PRO A 94 -3.17 14.08 -35.06
CA PRO A 94 -1.99 14.44 -35.87
C PRO A 94 -2.27 15.40 -37.04
N ASN A 95 -3.51 15.47 -37.52
CA ASN A 95 -3.96 16.42 -38.56
C ASN A 95 -4.29 17.82 -38.02
N GLY A 96 -4.14 18.04 -36.71
CA GLY A 96 -4.41 19.30 -36.00
C GLY A 96 -5.85 19.44 -35.50
N ASP A 97 -6.70 18.44 -35.69
CA ASP A 97 -8.09 18.48 -35.19
C ASP A 97 -8.11 18.40 -33.67
N LYS A 98 -8.76 19.37 -33.02
CA LYS A 98 -8.89 19.40 -31.56
C LYS A 98 -10.26 18.93 -31.12
N VAL A 99 -10.29 18.07 -30.12
CA VAL A 99 -11.51 17.57 -29.50
C VAL A 99 -11.38 17.56 -27.98
N GLU A 100 -12.50 17.72 -27.29
CA GLU A 100 -12.58 17.48 -25.85
C GLU A 100 -13.77 16.56 -25.60
N TYR A 101 -13.51 15.44 -24.92
CA TYR A 101 -14.53 14.42 -24.69
C TYR A 101 -15.24 14.66 -23.35
N ASN A 102 -16.55 14.39 -23.33
CA ASN A 102 -17.30 14.17 -22.09
C ASN A 102 -17.83 12.74 -22.10
N VAL A 103 -17.15 11.86 -21.38
CA VAL A 103 -17.32 10.41 -21.42
C VAL A 103 -18.22 9.92 -20.29
N PHE A 104 -19.31 9.25 -20.65
CA PHE A 104 -20.10 8.43 -19.73
C PHE A 104 -19.55 6.99 -19.75
N LEU A 105 -18.94 6.56 -18.64
CA LEU A 105 -18.35 5.22 -18.54
C LEU A 105 -19.36 4.24 -17.95
N PHE A 106 -19.67 3.16 -18.68
CA PHE A 106 -20.60 2.13 -18.25
C PHE A 106 -19.91 0.80 -17.94
N GLU A 107 -20.45 0.06 -16.97
CA GLU A 107 -20.21 -1.37 -16.88
C GLU A 107 -21.24 -2.11 -17.73
N CYS A 108 -20.76 -2.98 -18.62
CA CYS A 108 -21.60 -3.71 -19.56
C CYS A 108 -21.39 -5.22 -19.43
N GLU A 109 -22.49 -5.96 -19.49
CA GLU A 109 -22.49 -7.42 -19.47
C GLU A 109 -22.73 -7.96 -20.88
N VAL A 110 -21.86 -8.86 -21.35
CA VAL A 110 -22.03 -9.54 -22.64
C VAL A 110 -23.18 -10.53 -22.57
N LYS A 111 -24.12 -10.44 -23.51
CA LYS A 111 -25.24 -11.38 -23.65
C LYS A 111 -25.06 -12.34 -24.82
N SER A 112 -24.42 -11.91 -25.89
CA SER A 112 -24.14 -12.73 -27.07
C SER A 112 -23.13 -12.04 -27.99
N GLY A 113 -22.82 -12.66 -29.13
CA GLY A 113 -21.84 -12.17 -30.10
C GLY A 113 -20.52 -12.91 -30.01
N LYS A 114 -19.63 -12.65 -30.98
CA LYS A 114 -18.27 -13.20 -31.02
C LYS A 114 -17.32 -12.03 -31.12
N LEU A 115 -16.33 -12.01 -30.22
CA LEU A 115 -15.32 -10.96 -30.20
C LEU A 115 -14.59 -10.93 -31.55
N ASN A 116 -14.74 -9.82 -32.26
CA ASN A 116 -14.15 -9.60 -33.57
C ASN A 116 -13.99 -8.10 -33.77
N PRO A 117 -12.82 -7.58 -34.17
CA PRO A 117 -12.71 -6.18 -34.58
C PRO A 117 -13.55 -6.02 -35.86
N VAL A 118 -14.73 -5.41 -35.70
CA VAL A 118 -15.67 -5.22 -36.82
C VAL A 118 -15.38 -3.90 -37.54
N ASP A 119 -14.84 -2.92 -36.83
CA ASP A 119 -14.44 -1.64 -37.42
C ASP A 119 -13.08 -1.72 -38.13
N ARG A 120 -12.81 -0.76 -39.03
CA ARG A 120 -11.57 -0.73 -39.84
C ARG A 120 -10.38 -0.10 -39.11
N GLU A 121 -10.59 0.39 -37.89
CA GLU A 121 -9.59 1.12 -37.11
C GLU A 121 -8.98 0.27 -35.99
N THR A 122 -9.72 -0.71 -35.48
CA THR A 122 -9.22 -1.61 -34.44
C THR A 122 -8.32 -2.67 -35.05
N VAL A 123 -7.06 -2.63 -34.67
CA VAL A 123 -6.06 -3.64 -35.05
C VAL A 123 -6.20 -4.87 -34.15
N GLU A 124 -6.50 -4.67 -32.87
CA GLU A 124 -6.56 -5.75 -31.90
C GLU A 124 -7.58 -5.50 -30.80
N LEU A 125 -8.30 -6.55 -30.42
CA LEU A 125 -9.14 -6.63 -29.22
C LEU A 125 -8.55 -7.68 -28.29
N ARG A 126 -8.34 -7.33 -27.02
CA ARG A 126 -7.71 -8.24 -26.06
C ARG A 126 -8.25 -8.03 -24.65
N TYR A 127 -8.41 -9.13 -23.93
CA TYR A 127 -8.67 -9.14 -22.49
C TYR A 127 -7.35 -9.07 -21.71
N PHE A 128 -7.29 -8.19 -20.72
CA PHE A 128 -6.15 -8.02 -19.83
C PHE A 128 -6.55 -8.26 -18.38
N LYS A 129 -5.65 -8.85 -17.59
CA LYS A 129 -5.77 -8.85 -16.14
C LYS A 129 -5.59 -7.43 -15.60
N VAL A 130 -6.17 -7.15 -14.44
CA VAL A 130 -6.12 -5.82 -13.80
C VAL A 130 -4.66 -5.39 -13.57
N GLU A 131 -3.80 -6.32 -13.19
CA GLU A 131 -2.38 -6.09 -12.91
C GLU A 131 -1.54 -5.90 -14.19
N GLU A 132 -2.11 -6.18 -15.35
CA GLU A 132 -1.46 -6.17 -16.66
C GLU A 132 -2.09 -5.12 -17.61
N ILE A 133 -2.92 -4.22 -17.09
CA ILE A 133 -3.60 -3.20 -17.91
C ILE A 133 -2.56 -2.33 -18.61
N PRO A 134 -2.65 -2.19 -19.95
CA PRO A 134 -1.72 -1.36 -20.72
C PRO A 134 -1.97 0.14 -20.46
N GLU A 135 -0.99 0.96 -20.85
CA GLU A 135 -1.16 2.41 -20.80
C GLU A 135 -2.34 2.85 -21.71
N LEU A 136 -3.24 3.67 -21.15
CA LEU A 136 -4.46 4.09 -21.82
C LEU A 136 -4.32 5.47 -22.47
N ALA A 137 -5.05 5.67 -23.57
CA ALA A 137 -5.11 6.94 -24.29
C ALA A 137 -5.76 8.07 -23.46
N LEU A 138 -6.72 7.72 -22.60
CA LEU A 138 -7.43 8.65 -21.72
C LEU A 138 -7.19 8.27 -20.24
N PRO A 139 -7.08 9.25 -19.33
CA PRO A 139 -6.65 9.04 -17.95
C PRO A 139 -7.79 8.60 -17.04
N TYR A 140 -8.32 7.39 -17.25
CA TYR A 140 -9.29 6.80 -16.32
C TYR A 140 -8.61 6.34 -15.02
N PRO A 141 -9.19 6.61 -13.83
CA PRO A 141 -8.67 6.13 -12.55
C PRO A 141 -8.55 4.60 -12.49
N ASN A 142 -7.41 4.10 -11.99
CA ASN A 142 -7.15 2.66 -11.91
C ASN A 142 -8.14 1.91 -10.99
N SER A 143 -8.67 2.58 -9.97
CA SER A 143 -9.67 2.03 -9.04
C SER A 143 -10.95 1.54 -9.74
N LEU A 144 -11.28 2.09 -10.92
CA LEU A 144 -12.41 1.65 -11.73
C LEU A 144 -12.23 0.23 -12.29
N PHE A 145 -10.99 -0.21 -12.49
CA PHE A 145 -10.67 -1.51 -13.07
C PHE A 145 -10.55 -2.62 -12.02
N SER A 146 -10.23 -2.28 -10.77
CA SER A 146 -9.88 -3.27 -9.73
C SER A 146 -11.06 -3.91 -9.00
N GLN A 147 -12.29 -3.42 -9.16
CA GLN A 147 -13.46 -3.98 -8.47
C GLN A 147 -14.57 -4.40 -9.47
N PRO A 148 -15.10 -5.63 -9.36
CA PRO A 148 -16.18 -6.12 -10.24
C PRO A 148 -17.57 -5.56 -9.91
N SER A 149 -17.70 -4.80 -8.82
CA SER A 149 -18.94 -4.12 -8.44
C SER A 149 -18.59 -2.89 -7.61
N HIS A 150 -18.35 -1.76 -8.26
CA HIS A 150 -18.49 -0.49 -7.56
C HIS A 150 -19.93 -0.41 -7.05
N GLU A 151 -20.17 -0.11 -5.77
CA GLU A 151 -21.54 0.14 -5.25
C GLU A 151 -22.00 1.55 -5.63
N GLU A 152 -21.07 2.50 -5.75
CA GLU A 152 -21.34 3.91 -6.05
C GLU A 152 -20.79 4.35 -7.43
N THR A 153 -21.21 5.51 -7.93
CA THR A 153 -20.71 6.10 -9.19
C THR A 153 -19.54 7.03 -8.88
N TYR A 154 -18.43 6.90 -9.62
CA TYR A 154 -17.28 7.79 -9.51
C TYR A 154 -17.60 9.18 -10.08
N PHE A 155 -17.29 10.22 -9.32
CA PHE A 155 -17.40 11.60 -9.75
C PHE A 155 -16.01 12.17 -10.02
N GLN A 156 -15.71 12.49 -11.27
CA GLN A 156 -14.48 13.18 -11.61
C GLN A 156 -14.57 14.63 -11.12
N TRP A 157 -13.81 14.95 -10.08
CA TRP A 157 -13.67 16.31 -9.56
C TRP A 157 -12.18 16.58 -9.27
N LYS A 158 -11.67 17.74 -9.72
CA LYS A 158 -10.32 18.18 -9.36
C LYS A 158 -10.30 18.63 -7.90
N GLU A 159 -10.01 17.67 -7.03
CA GLU A 159 -9.74 17.88 -5.60
C GLU A 159 -8.42 18.63 -5.36
N ASP A 160 -7.62 18.91 -6.40
CA ASP A 160 -6.45 19.82 -6.32
C ASP A 160 -6.81 21.23 -5.85
N SER A 161 -8.06 21.66 -6.04
CA SER A 161 -8.54 22.93 -5.47
C SER A 161 -8.59 22.93 -3.93
N LEU A 162 -8.53 21.74 -3.30
CA LEU A 162 -8.46 21.53 -1.86
C LEU A 162 -7.03 21.27 -1.37
N LYS A 163 -6.02 20.97 -2.19
CA LYS A 163 -4.63 20.75 -1.72
C LYS A 163 -3.78 22.01 -1.83
N THR A 164 -4.28 23.10 -1.26
CA THR A 164 -3.54 24.38 -1.20
C THR A 164 -3.09 24.66 0.23
N LYS A 165 -2.10 25.54 0.40
CA LYS A 165 -1.66 26.01 1.72
C LYS A 165 -2.84 26.42 2.62
N ASN A 166 -3.83 27.11 2.06
CA ASN A 166 -5.02 27.56 2.81
C ASN A 166 -5.86 26.40 3.35
N THR A 167 -5.85 25.24 2.68
CA THR A 167 -6.52 24.04 3.21
C THR A 167 -5.68 23.33 4.25
N TYR A 168 -4.36 23.28 4.07
CA TYR A 168 -3.45 22.73 5.07
C TYR A 168 -3.47 23.54 6.37
N ASP A 169 -3.60 24.87 6.29
CA ASP A 169 -3.79 25.75 7.44
C ASP A 169 -5.11 25.44 8.20
N LYS A 170 -6.18 25.02 7.51
CA LYS A 170 -7.42 24.56 8.17
C LYS A 170 -7.24 23.21 8.85
N LEU A 171 -6.50 22.31 8.19
CA LEU A 171 -6.19 20.99 8.70
C LEU A 171 -5.42 21.03 10.02
N GLU A 172 -4.54 22.02 10.23
CA GLU A 172 -3.84 22.24 11.51
C GLU A 172 -4.80 22.39 12.70
N ASN A 173 -5.85 23.21 12.55
CA ASN A 173 -6.77 23.49 13.65
C ASN A 173 -7.70 22.31 13.91
N ASP A 174 -8.19 21.68 12.85
CA ASP A 174 -9.10 20.55 12.93
C ASP A 174 -8.44 19.35 13.60
N ILE A 175 -7.22 18.99 13.17
CA ILE A 175 -6.61 17.73 13.60
C ILE A 175 -6.22 17.73 15.08
N ALA A 176 -5.77 18.87 15.62
CA ALA A 176 -5.43 18.98 17.03
C ALA A 176 -6.66 18.77 17.94
N ASN A 177 -7.80 19.34 17.55
CA ASN A 177 -9.05 19.21 18.30
C ASN A 177 -9.59 17.78 18.24
N LEU A 178 -9.60 17.18 17.04
CA LEU A 178 -10.05 15.80 16.82
C LEU A 178 -9.20 14.81 17.61
N SER A 179 -7.89 14.96 17.57
CA SER A 179 -7.01 14.04 18.29
C SER A 179 -7.17 14.16 19.81
N GLN A 180 -7.38 15.36 20.34
CA GLN A 180 -7.65 15.56 21.77
C GLN A 180 -8.99 14.96 22.22
N GLN A 181 -9.98 14.92 21.33
CA GLN A 181 -11.28 14.28 21.61
C GLN A 181 -11.16 12.76 21.77
N HIS A 182 -10.28 12.11 21.01
CA HIS A 182 -10.16 10.65 21.01
C HIS A 182 -9.10 10.10 21.97
N TRP A 183 -8.11 10.91 22.33
CA TRP A 183 -7.07 10.54 23.27
C TRP A 183 -6.83 11.61 24.35
N PRO A 184 -7.13 11.32 25.65
CA PRO A 184 -6.94 12.27 26.73
C PRO A 184 -5.49 12.76 26.85
N GLY A 185 -5.31 14.09 26.92
CA GLY A 185 -3.99 14.70 27.07
C GLY A 185 -3.10 14.63 25.82
N PHE A 186 -3.68 14.34 24.66
CA PHE A 186 -2.97 14.38 23.38
C PHE A 186 -2.42 15.79 23.10
N GLU A 187 -1.14 15.85 22.74
CA GLU A 187 -0.45 17.07 22.30
C GLU A 187 0.24 16.80 20.97
N ALA A 188 -0.18 17.49 19.92
CA ALA A 188 0.42 17.35 18.60
C ALA A 188 1.87 17.88 18.62
N VAL A 189 2.79 17.07 18.09
CA VAL A 189 4.14 17.52 17.74
C VAL A 189 4.13 18.43 16.51
N ALA A 190 5.31 18.84 16.03
CA ALA A 190 5.40 19.52 14.74
C ALA A 190 4.96 18.57 13.62
N PHE A 191 4.49 19.12 12.51
CA PHE A 191 4.22 18.29 11.34
C PHE A 191 4.49 19.02 10.03
N ALA A 192 4.67 18.24 8.97
CA ALA A 192 4.92 18.72 7.64
C ALA A 192 4.12 17.91 6.60
N LEU A 193 3.43 18.62 5.73
CA LEU A 193 2.82 18.06 4.53
C LEU A 193 3.74 18.38 3.36
N TYR A 194 4.00 17.42 2.46
CA TYR A 194 4.97 17.66 1.39
C TYR A 194 4.60 17.00 0.05
N ASP A 195 5.07 17.62 -1.02
CA ASP A 195 5.13 17.09 -2.39
C ASP A 195 6.61 17.06 -2.85
N GLN A 196 6.87 16.71 -4.11
CA GLN A 196 8.25 16.63 -4.63
C GLN A 196 8.98 17.97 -4.74
N GLU A 197 8.30 19.10 -4.55
CA GLU A 197 8.87 20.44 -4.67
C GLU A 197 8.94 21.18 -3.31
N LYS A 198 7.93 21.01 -2.46
CA LYS A 198 7.68 21.85 -1.28
C LYS A 198 7.30 21.03 -0.05
N VAL A 199 7.69 21.59 1.09
CA VAL A 199 7.34 21.12 2.43
C VAL A 199 6.61 22.26 3.14
N TYR A 200 5.39 21.99 3.58
CA TYR A 200 4.56 22.89 4.38
C TYR A 200 4.69 22.49 5.85
N LEU A 201 5.45 23.28 6.62
CA LEU A 201 5.82 22.98 8.02
C LEU A 201 4.95 23.76 9.01
N TYR A 202 4.44 23.04 10.02
CA TYR A 202 3.53 23.54 11.04
C TYR A 202 4.04 23.22 12.45
N ARG A 203 3.79 24.14 13.39
CA ARG A 203 4.07 23.99 14.83
C ARG A 203 5.53 23.70 15.22
N HIS A 204 6.48 23.90 14.31
CA HIS A 204 7.88 23.65 14.62
C HIS A 204 8.49 24.78 15.47
N PRO A 205 9.07 24.50 16.66
CA PRO A 205 9.52 25.54 17.58
C PRO A 205 10.72 26.36 17.08
N LYS A 206 11.58 25.75 16.24
CA LYS A 206 12.80 26.39 15.70
C LYS A 206 12.63 27.04 14.32
N PHE A 207 11.62 26.69 13.54
CA PHE A 207 11.48 27.15 12.15
C PHE A 207 10.25 28.03 12.03
N THR A 208 10.46 29.31 11.68
CA THR A 208 9.37 30.28 11.47
C THR A 208 8.85 30.29 10.04
N GLN A 209 9.62 29.72 9.09
CA GLN A 209 9.22 29.61 7.69
C GLN A 209 8.30 28.40 7.52
N GLN A 210 7.07 28.66 7.08
CA GLN A 210 6.04 27.62 6.90
C GLN A 210 6.18 26.84 5.59
N VAL A 211 6.94 27.33 4.61
CA VAL A 211 7.12 26.65 3.31
C VAL A 211 8.59 26.55 2.98
N LEU A 212 9.11 25.33 2.90
CA LEU A 212 10.50 25.00 2.62
C LEU A 212 10.60 24.26 1.28
N PRO A 213 11.76 24.30 0.59
CA PRO A 213 11.99 23.39 -0.53
C PRO A 213 12.08 21.94 -0.03
N TRP A 214 11.56 21.00 -0.81
CA TRP A 214 11.70 19.58 -0.53
C TRP A 214 13.17 19.14 -0.55
N ASN A 215 13.51 18.16 0.30
CA ASN A 215 14.78 17.45 0.30
C ASN A 215 14.58 16.02 0.84
N GLU A 216 15.63 15.20 0.74
CA GLU A 216 15.63 13.77 1.09
C GLU A 216 15.26 13.41 2.54
N GLN A 217 15.18 14.37 3.47
CA GLN A 217 14.67 14.11 4.83
C GLN A 217 13.15 13.87 4.85
N PHE A 218 12.43 14.35 3.83
CA PHE A 218 10.97 14.24 3.71
C PHE A 218 10.62 13.07 2.78
N LEU A 219 10.72 11.85 3.30
CA LEU A 219 10.45 10.63 2.54
C LEU A 219 9.60 9.65 3.35
N GLY A 220 8.44 9.31 2.80
CA GLY A 220 7.45 8.45 3.44
C GLY A 220 6.48 9.23 4.32
N ASP A 221 5.59 8.46 4.96
CA ASP A 221 4.68 8.95 5.98
C ASP A 221 5.21 8.37 7.30
N THR A 222 5.78 9.23 8.16
CA THR A 222 6.50 8.80 9.37
C THR A 222 6.79 9.97 10.33
N ILE A 223 7.49 9.72 11.44
CA ILE A 223 8.08 10.73 12.33
C ILE A 223 9.59 10.86 12.04
N ILE A 224 10.05 12.11 11.85
CA ILE A 224 11.47 12.45 11.76
C ILE A 224 11.89 13.42 12.88
N LEU A 225 13.19 13.50 13.17
CA LEU A 225 13.76 14.55 14.03
C LEU A 225 14.24 15.73 13.17
N PHE A 226 13.30 16.54 12.68
CA PHE A 226 13.64 17.74 11.92
C PHE A 226 14.15 18.82 12.88
N GLY A 227 15.37 19.32 12.68
CA GLY A 227 15.98 20.29 13.61
C GLY A 227 15.96 19.85 15.08
N ASP A 228 16.19 18.56 15.36
CA ASP A 228 16.13 17.93 16.69
C ASP A 228 14.75 17.97 17.37
N TYR A 229 13.67 18.15 16.61
CA TYR A 229 12.30 18.12 17.14
C TYR A 229 11.46 17.07 16.41
N PRO A 230 10.68 16.23 17.12
CA PRO A 230 9.82 15.25 16.49
C PRO A 230 8.82 15.95 15.57
N THR A 231 8.82 15.54 14.30
CA THR A 231 8.02 16.14 13.24
C THR A 231 7.37 15.03 12.43
N ALA A 232 6.03 14.97 12.43
CA ALA A 232 5.27 14.07 11.58
C ALA A 232 5.37 14.54 10.14
N ILE A 233 5.71 13.67 9.20
CA ILE A 233 5.77 13.99 7.77
C ILE A 233 4.77 13.13 7.02
N VAL A 234 4.03 13.74 6.09
CA VAL A 234 3.05 13.05 5.26
C VAL A 234 3.12 13.59 3.83
N SER A 235 3.19 12.68 2.86
CA SER A 235 3.19 13.02 1.44
C SER A 235 1.77 13.24 0.93
N VAL A 236 1.48 14.43 0.40
CA VAL A 236 0.14 14.78 -0.09
C VAL A 236 -0.20 14.11 -1.43
N GLU A 237 0.81 13.60 -2.13
CA GLU A 237 0.69 12.89 -3.41
C GLU A 237 0.20 11.44 -3.23
N ARG A 238 0.29 10.88 -2.02
CA ARG A 238 -0.07 9.48 -1.73
C ARG A 238 -1.55 9.23 -1.46
N TYR A 239 -2.31 10.30 -1.20
CA TYR A 239 -3.71 10.21 -0.77
C TYR A 239 -4.58 10.90 -1.78
N GLU A 240 -5.61 10.21 -2.28
CA GLU A 240 -6.52 10.78 -3.29
C GLU A 240 -7.46 11.80 -2.65
N ASP A 241 -8.06 11.44 -1.51
CA ASP A 241 -9.05 12.23 -0.79
C ASP A 241 -8.50 12.89 0.50
N MET A 242 -9.23 13.91 0.99
CA MET A 242 -8.85 14.62 2.21
C MET A 242 -9.02 13.76 3.46
N GLU A 243 -10.05 12.94 3.57
CA GLU A 243 -10.33 12.08 4.73
C GLU A 243 -9.14 11.17 5.05
N SER A 244 -8.57 10.54 4.01
CA SER A 244 -7.38 9.70 4.10
C SER A 244 -6.13 10.50 4.47
N LEU A 245 -5.99 11.73 3.96
CA LEU A 245 -4.89 12.63 4.35
C LEU A 245 -4.99 13.07 5.82
N TYR A 246 -6.21 13.38 6.30
CA TYR A 246 -6.46 13.71 7.70
C TYR A 246 -6.17 12.53 8.61
N SER A 247 -6.63 11.33 8.22
CA SER A 247 -6.48 10.14 9.05
C SER A 247 -5.01 9.74 9.20
N ILE A 248 -4.23 9.72 8.11
CA ILE A 248 -2.81 9.38 8.20
C ILE A 248 -2.01 10.45 8.95
N LEU A 249 -2.35 11.74 8.81
CA LEU A 249 -1.64 12.74 9.59
C LEU A 249 -1.93 12.56 11.09
N ALA A 250 -3.14 12.18 11.47
CA ALA A 250 -3.49 11.88 12.85
C ALA A 250 -2.72 10.66 13.38
N HIS A 251 -2.54 9.65 12.53
CA HIS A 251 -1.70 8.49 12.79
C HIS A 251 -0.25 8.91 13.12
N GLU A 252 0.39 9.67 12.23
CA GLU A 252 1.79 10.07 12.41
C GLU A 252 1.98 11.04 13.57
N LEU A 253 1.05 11.99 13.76
CA LEU A 253 1.04 12.85 14.94
C LEU A 253 0.93 12.03 16.24
N PHE A 254 0.20 10.91 16.22
CA PHE A 254 0.12 10.02 17.36
C PHE A 254 1.45 9.31 17.65
N HIS A 255 2.19 8.86 16.63
CA HIS A 255 3.56 8.38 16.84
C HIS A 255 4.48 9.47 17.43
N GLY A 256 4.32 10.72 17.01
CA GLY A 256 5.02 11.85 17.62
C GLY A 256 4.66 12.04 19.10
N PHE A 257 3.38 11.89 19.43
CA PHE A 257 2.92 11.92 20.81
C PHE A 257 3.48 10.74 21.64
N GLN A 258 3.49 9.52 21.10
CA GLN A 258 4.13 8.36 21.73
C GLN A 258 5.62 8.61 22.00
N TYR A 259 6.33 9.23 21.05
CA TYR A 259 7.73 9.62 21.21
C TYR A 259 7.91 10.59 22.38
N VAL A 260 7.09 11.64 22.47
CA VAL A 260 7.15 12.62 23.57
C VAL A 260 6.79 11.99 24.92
N LYS A 261 5.86 11.03 24.94
CA LYS A 261 5.51 10.27 26.14
C LYS A 261 6.53 9.19 26.52
N GLY A 262 7.57 9.01 25.71
CA GLY A 262 8.65 8.08 26.00
C GLY A 262 8.22 6.62 25.93
N GLU A 263 7.34 6.29 24.97
CA GLU A 263 6.97 4.91 24.63
C GLU A 263 8.22 4.05 24.40
N LYS A 264 8.20 2.80 24.87
CA LYS A 264 9.35 1.88 24.83
C LYS A 264 9.00 0.47 24.38
N ARG A 265 7.72 0.14 24.24
CA ARG A 265 7.23 -1.21 23.86
C ARG A 265 7.38 -1.47 22.36
N PHE A 266 8.46 -0.97 21.74
CA PHE A 266 8.70 -1.16 20.31
C PHE A 266 9.10 -2.61 20.02
N PRO A 267 8.49 -3.24 19.00
CA PRO A 267 8.72 -4.65 18.73
C PRO A 267 10.11 -4.90 18.14
N ASN A 268 10.66 -6.09 18.40
CA ASN A 268 11.89 -6.54 17.75
C ASN A 268 11.62 -6.99 16.30
N GLU A 269 11.83 -6.12 15.32
CA GLU A 269 11.57 -6.42 13.90
C GLU A 269 12.29 -7.66 13.36
N MET A 270 13.44 -8.05 13.93
CA MET A 270 14.12 -9.28 13.50
C MET A 270 13.31 -10.54 13.85
N LEU A 271 12.57 -10.53 14.97
CA LEU A 271 11.62 -11.60 15.30
C LEU A 271 10.45 -11.61 14.31
N GLY A 272 9.93 -10.44 13.95
CA GLY A 272 8.88 -10.31 12.94
C GLY A 272 9.28 -10.87 11.58
N ILE A 273 10.51 -10.60 11.14
CA ILE A 273 11.07 -11.12 9.88
C ILE A 273 11.23 -12.65 9.94
N SER A 274 11.56 -13.21 11.11
CA SER A 274 11.73 -14.65 11.31
C SER A 274 10.48 -15.37 11.80
N TYR A 275 9.33 -14.72 11.73
CA TYR A 275 8.10 -15.21 12.33
C TYR A 275 7.69 -16.60 11.80
N PRO A 276 7.33 -17.55 12.69
CA PRO A 276 7.18 -18.95 12.32
C PRO A 276 5.91 -19.20 11.48
N LEU A 277 6.13 -19.76 10.29
CA LEU A 277 5.08 -20.17 9.37
C LEU A 277 4.79 -21.68 9.53
N ILE A 278 4.12 -22.01 10.63
CA ILE A 278 3.63 -23.35 10.98
C ILE A 278 2.09 -23.40 10.92
N GLU A 279 1.54 -24.55 10.56
CA GLU A 279 0.11 -24.73 10.27
C GLU A 279 -0.77 -24.46 11.49
N GLU A 280 -0.34 -24.93 12.66
CA GLU A 280 -1.03 -24.73 13.94
C GLU A 280 -1.15 -23.25 14.30
N ASN A 281 -0.10 -22.46 14.06
CA ASN A 281 -0.13 -21.03 14.32
C ASN A 281 -1.06 -20.30 13.34
N VAL A 282 -1.00 -20.63 12.05
CA VAL A 282 -1.86 -20.02 11.03
C VAL A 282 -3.34 -20.31 11.31
N GLU A 283 -3.66 -21.55 11.70
CA GLU A 283 -5.01 -21.96 12.10
C GLU A 283 -5.51 -21.14 13.29
N LEU A 284 -4.78 -21.18 14.42
CA LEU A 284 -5.19 -20.50 15.65
C LEU A 284 -5.27 -18.99 15.47
N ARG A 285 -4.29 -18.38 14.79
CA ARG A 285 -4.25 -16.93 14.54
C ARG A 285 -5.40 -16.47 13.65
N SER A 286 -5.79 -17.26 12.66
CA SER A 286 -6.96 -16.93 11.84
C SER A 286 -8.25 -16.95 12.65
N GLN A 287 -8.42 -17.97 13.50
CA GLN A 287 -9.61 -18.10 14.34
C GLN A 287 -9.68 -17.05 15.46
N GLU A 288 -8.57 -16.74 16.13
CA GLU A 288 -8.57 -15.75 17.21
C GLU A 288 -8.94 -14.35 16.67
N ARG A 289 -8.46 -13.98 15.48
CA ARG A 289 -8.72 -12.67 14.87
C ARG A 289 -10.15 -12.53 14.39
N LEU A 290 -10.75 -13.62 13.92
CA LEU A 290 -12.18 -13.68 13.65
C LEU A 290 -13.01 -13.46 14.93
N HIS A 291 -12.59 -14.05 16.05
CA HIS A 291 -13.25 -13.79 17.33
C HIS A 291 -13.02 -12.36 17.83
N LEU A 292 -11.84 -11.78 17.61
CA LEU A 292 -11.57 -10.39 17.93
C LEU A 292 -12.50 -9.44 17.16
N TYR A 293 -12.68 -9.69 15.85
CA TYR A 293 -13.63 -8.97 15.01
C TYR A 293 -15.07 -9.07 15.56
N HIS A 294 -15.54 -10.29 15.83
CA HIS A 294 -16.89 -10.51 16.34
C HIS A 294 -17.09 -9.98 17.77
N ALA A 295 -16.03 -9.85 18.57
CA ALA A 295 -16.11 -9.21 19.87
C ALA A 295 -16.41 -7.70 19.75
N VAL A 296 -15.81 -7.03 18.75
CA VAL A 296 -16.09 -5.61 18.46
C VAL A 296 -17.48 -5.43 17.84
N MET A 297 -17.80 -6.23 16.82
CA MET A 297 -19.03 -6.05 16.03
C MET A 297 -20.27 -6.71 16.64
N GLY A 298 -20.09 -7.59 17.62
CA GLY A 298 -21.17 -8.37 18.22
C GLY A 298 -21.91 -7.66 19.35
N THR A 299 -23.00 -8.29 19.81
CA THR A 299 -23.73 -7.86 21.01
C THR A 299 -22.91 -8.11 22.28
N ALA A 300 -23.24 -7.44 23.38
CA ALA A 300 -22.57 -7.62 24.68
C ALA A 300 -22.55 -9.09 25.14
N ASP A 301 -23.64 -9.83 24.95
CA ASP A 301 -23.72 -11.26 25.31
C ASP A 301 -22.82 -12.14 24.44
N ALA A 302 -22.76 -11.87 23.13
CA ALA A 302 -21.89 -12.62 22.21
C ALA A 302 -20.41 -12.27 22.43
N ARG A 303 -20.12 -11.02 22.81
CA ARG A 303 -18.77 -10.50 23.00
C ARG A 303 -17.98 -11.27 24.04
N VAL A 304 -18.56 -11.56 25.21
CA VAL A 304 -17.87 -12.29 26.27
C VAL A 304 -17.38 -13.65 25.77
N LYS A 305 -18.22 -14.38 25.04
CA LYS A 305 -17.87 -15.66 24.44
C LYS A 305 -16.76 -15.54 23.39
N HIS A 306 -16.81 -14.50 22.55
CA HIS A 306 -15.77 -14.25 21.56
C HIS A 306 -14.44 -13.87 22.21
N LEU A 307 -14.44 -13.04 23.26
CA LEU A 307 -13.24 -12.69 24.02
C LEU A 307 -12.63 -13.91 24.72
N GLN A 308 -13.44 -14.78 25.32
CA GLN A 308 -12.99 -16.07 25.86
C GLN A 308 -12.26 -16.90 24.80
N ASN A 309 -12.86 -17.02 23.62
CA ASN A 309 -12.27 -17.78 22.54
C ASN A 309 -11.00 -17.14 21.97
N PHE A 310 -10.94 -15.81 21.88
CA PHE A 310 -9.75 -15.06 21.49
C PHE A 310 -8.61 -15.32 22.50
N VAL A 311 -8.87 -15.14 23.79
CA VAL A 311 -7.87 -15.29 24.85
C VAL A 311 -7.37 -16.75 24.94
N SER A 312 -8.26 -17.76 24.90
CA SER A 312 -7.84 -19.18 24.88
C SER A 312 -6.93 -19.53 23.70
N LYS A 313 -7.20 -18.98 22.51
CA LYS A 313 -6.39 -19.22 21.32
C LYS A 313 -5.04 -18.52 21.41
N ARG A 314 -5.02 -17.26 21.85
CA ARG A 314 -3.79 -16.50 22.07
C ARG A 314 -2.89 -17.17 23.10
N GLU A 315 -3.43 -17.65 24.23
CA GLU A 315 -2.66 -18.39 25.24
C GLU A 315 -2.12 -19.73 24.70
N LYS A 316 -2.90 -20.45 23.88
CA LYS A 316 -2.39 -21.65 23.20
C LYS A 316 -1.24 -21.29 22.26
N ARG A 317 -1.33 -20.19 21.52
CA ARG A 317 -0.25 -19.72 20.64
C ARG A 317 0.99 -19.28 21.42
N ILE A 318 0.84 -18.68 22.61
CA ILE A 318 1.97 -18.38 23.51
C ILE A 318 2.73 -19.67 23.84
N SER A 319 2.02 -20.76 24.15
CA SER A 319 2.67 -22.06 24.40
C SER A 319 3.36 -22.67 23.16
N LEU A 320 2.97 -22.25 21.95
CA LEU A 320 3.46 -22.78 20.68
C LEU A 320 4.65 -21.99 20.13
N ILE A 321 4.60 -20.66 20.19
CA ILE A 321 5.58 -19.76 19.55
C ILE A 321 6.12 -18.67 20.47
N GLY A 322 5.83 -18.68 21.78
CA GLY A 322 6.54 -17.90 22.80
C GLY A 322 6.81 -16.44 22.44
N GLU A 323 8.09 -16.08 22.29
CA GLU A 323 8.61 -14.73 21.99
C GLU A 323 7.98 -14.07 20.75
N TYR A 324 7.47 -14.86 19.79
CA TYR A 324 6.79 -14.31 18.61
C TYR A 324 5.41 -13.71 18.95
N ILE A 325 4.78 -14.12 20.06
CA ILE A 325 3.59 -13.45 20.58
C ILE A 325 3.95 -12.17 21.33
N GLU A 326 5.11 -12.12 21.97
CA GLU A 326 5.62 -10.87 22.56
C GLU A 326 5.83 -9.81 21.46
N TYR A 327 6.42 -10.21 20.33
CA TYR A 327 6.49 -9.36 19.13
C TYR A 327 5.11 -8.85 18.68
N GLU A 328 4.10 -9.72 18.59
CA GLU A 328 2.73 -9.30 18.24
C GLU A 328 2.16 -8.31 19.26
N ASN A 329 2.28 -8.60 20.56
CA ASN A 329 1.74 -7.76 21.62
C ASN A 329 2.38 -6.37 21.64
N ASP A 330 3.71 -6.29 21.50
CA ASP A 330 4.46 -5.02 21.44
C ASP A 330 4.03 -4.19 20.22
N LEU A 331 3.99 -4.85 19.06
CA LEU A 331 3.58 -4.22 17.82
C LEU A 331 2.14 -3.72 17.87
N GLU A 332 1.20 -4.55 18.31
CA GLU A 332 -0.20 -4.17 18.51
C GLU A 332 -0.33 -3.00 19.50
N THR A 333 0.52 -2.94 20.53
CA THR A 333 0.49 -1.89 21.56
C THR A 333 1.00 -0.55 21.04
N VAL A 334 1.98 -0.56 20.13
CA VAL A 334 2.50 0.67 19.53
C VAL A 334 1.63 1.14 18.36
N GLU A 335 1.32 0.24 17.42
CA GLU A 335 0.61 0.59 16.18
C GLU A 335 -0.91 0.66 16.36
N GLY A 336 -1.47 -0.16 17.25
CA GLY A 336 -2.91 -0.24 17.46
C GLY A 336 -3.55 1.09 17.86
N PRO A 337 -2.98 1.82 18.84
CA PRO A 337 -3.45 3.15 19.21
C PRO A 337 -3.30 4.19 18.08
N ALA A 338 -2.24 4.12 17.27
CA ALA A 338 -2.06 5.00 16.11
C ALA A 338 -3.14 4.74 15.04
N TRP A 339 -3.39 3.47 14.71
CA TRP A 339 -4.49 3.06 13.83
C TRP A 339 -5.87 3.39 14.40
N TYR A 340 -6.02 3.34 15.73
CA TYR A 340 -7.24 3.79 16.40
C TYR A 340 -7.48 5.28 16.16
N MET A 341 -6.45 6.12 16.30
CA MET A 341 -6.55 7.55 16.00
C MET A 341 -6.88 7.79 14.52
N GLU A 342 -6.22 7.05 13.62
CA GLU A 342 -6.49 7.10 12.19
C GLU A 342 -7.97 6.80 11.89
N LEU A 343 -8.49 5.68 12.39
CA LEU A 343 -9.89 5.27 12.18
C LEU A 343 -10.87 6.31 12.72
N LYS A 344 -10.61 6.83 13.93
CA LYS A 344 -11.50 7.82 14.55
C LYS A 344 -11.55 9.11 13.76
N VAL A 345 -10.39 9.64 13.35
CA VAL A 345 -10.33 10.85 12.52
C VAL A 345 -10.94 10.62 11.14
N TYR A 346 -10.68 9.47 10.51
CA TYR A 346 -11.32 9.12 9.24
C TYR A 346 -12.84 9.10 9.39
N ALA A 347 -13.36 8.46 10.44
CA ALA A 347 -14.80 8.34 10.64
C ALA A 347 -15.51 9.68 10.87
N GLU A 348 -14.86 10.65 11.51
CA GLU A 348 -15.45 11.98 11.70
C GLU A 348 -15.43 12.85 10.45
N LYS A 349 -14.47 12.61 9.53
CA LYS A 349 -14.39 13.33 8.26
C LYS A 349 -15.18 12.65 7.14
N SER A 350 -15.37 11.34 7.23
CA SER A 350 -16.06 10.55 6.22
C SER A 350 -17.58 10.74 6.27
N PRO A 351 -18.26 10.79 5.11
CA PRO A 351 -19.72 10.74 5.06
C PRO A 351 -20.27 9.33 5.35
N LEU A 352 -19.40 8.32 5.45
CA LEU A 352 -19.81 6.93 5.68
C LEU A 352 -20.31 6.72 7.11
N PRO A 353 -21.29 5.84 7.33
CA PRO A 353 -21.63 5.36 8.67
C PRO A 353 -20.42 4.75 9.37
N TYR A 354 -20.31 4.92 10.69
CA TYR A 354 -19.17 4.46 11.47
C TYR A 354 -18.89 2.96 11.30
N GLU A 355 -19.93 2.14 11.22
CA GLU A 355 -19.80 0.69 11.00
C GLU A 355 -19.14 0.37 9.66
N LYS A 356 -19.43 1.15 8.61
CA LYS A 356 -18.79 1.02 7.28
C LYS A 356 -17.33 1.42 7.31
N VAL A 357 -16.97 2.41 8.14
CA VAL A 357 -15.56 2.75 8.38
C VAL A 357 -14.86 1.61 9.09
N VAL A 358 -15.44 1.03 10.15
CA VAL A 358 -14.85 -0.14 10.84
C VAL A 358 -14.70 -1.34 9.89
N GLU A 359 -15.69 -1.60 9.04
CA GLU A 359 -15.61 -2.65 8.01
C GLU A 359 -14.42 -2.43 7.06
N LYS A 360 -14.17 -1.19 6.60
CA LYS A 360 -13.00 -0.84 5.77
C LYS A 360 -11.68 -1.31 6.42
N TYR A 361 -11.52 -1.01 7.71
CA TYR A 361 -10.32 -1.34 8.50
C TYR A 361 -10.25 -2.82 8.92
N SER A 362 -11.36 -3.56 8.84
CA SER A 362 -11.44 -4.98 9.21
C SER A 362 -10.83 -5.93 8.19
N SER A 363 -10.65 -5.49 6.94
CA SER A 363 -10.15 -6.32 5.83
C SER A 363 -8.80 -6.95 6.15
N TYR A 364 -7.88 -6.17 6.72
CA TYR A 364 -6.56 -6.63 7.16
C TYR A 364 -6.62 -7.57 8.38
N LEU A 365 -7.71 -7.53 9.15
CA LEU A 365 -7.97 -8.44 10.26
C LEU A 365 -8.43 -9.81 9.75
N LEU A 366 -9.32 -9.82 8.77
CA LEU A 366 -10.06 -11.00 8.33
C LEU A 366 -9.44 -11.73 7.14
N ASN A 367 -8.67 -11.05 6.28
CA ASN A 367 -8.01 -11.70 5.15
C ASN A 367 -6.84 -12.57 5.67
N LYS A 368 -7.05 -13.89 5.72
CA LYS A 368 -6.10 -14.85 6.28
C LYS A 368 -4.82 -14.96 5.46
N GLU A 369 -4.92 -14.94 4.13
CA GLU A 369 -3.78 -15.01 3.22
C GLU A 369 -2.89 -13.76 3.36
N ASP A 370 -3.50 -12.59 3.25
CA ASP A 370 -2.82 -11.31 3.40
C ASP A 370 -2.15 -11.20 4.78
N ALA A 371 -2.83 -11.67 5.82
CA ALA A 371 -2.30 -11.67 7.18
C ALA A 371 -1.08 -12.57 7.40
N SER A 372 -0.96 -13.65 6.63
CA SER A 372 0.22 -14.53 6.66
C SER A 372 1.37 -14.02 5.79
N ILE A 373 1.10 -13.12 4.84
CA ILE A 373 2.12 -12.48 4.00
C ILE A 373 2.64 -11.19 4.67
N HIS A 374 1.73 -10.35 5.15
CA HIS A 374 1.98 -9.02 5.69
C HIS A 374 1.73 -8.97 7.20
N LEU A 375 2.55 -9.72 7.95
CA LEU A 375 2.39 -9.91 9.40
C LEU A 375 2.22 -8.60 10.17
N ARG A 376 3.09 -7.61 9.97
CA ARG A 376 3.04 -6.37 10.75
C ARG A 376 1.74 -5.61 10.52
N ARG A 377 1.37 -5.37 9.25
CA ARG A 377 0.12 -4.68 8.89
C ARG A 377 -1.08 -5.39 9.50
N SER A 378 -1.05 -6.72 9.47
CA SER A 378 -2.04 -7.58 10.10
C SER A 378 -2.10 -7.39 11.63
N CYS A 379 -0.97 -7.22 12.32
CA CYS A 379 -0.95 -6.93 13.75
C CYS A 379 -1.43 -5.49 14.06
N CYS A 380 -1.13 -4.51 13.21
CA CYS A 380 -1.63 -3.13 13.38
C CYS A 380 -3.18 -3.13 13.44
N SER A 381 -3.80 -3.89 12.54
CA SER A 381 -5.25 -4.10 12.53
C SER A 381 -5.75 -4.84 13.79
N SER A 382 -5.05 -5.86 14.28
CA SER A 382 -5.39 -6.49 15.57
C SER A 382 -5.33 -5.48 16.74
N GLY A 383 -4.28 -4.65 16.80
CA GLY A 383 -4.10 -3.62 17.82
C GLY A 383 -5.19 -2.55 17.79
N LEU A 384 -5.65 -2.16 16.61
CA LEU A 384 -6.83 -1.29 16.44
C LEU A 384 -8.06 -1.90 17.11
N PHE A 385 -8.37 -3.17 16.82
CA PHE A 385 -9.55 -3.83 17.38
C PHE A 385 -9.44 -4.07 18.89
N LEU A 386 -8.23 -4.33 19.41
CA LEU A 386 -7.97 -4.35 20.84
C LEU A 386 -8.25 -2.98 21.49
N SER A 387 -7.82 -1.89 20.86
CA SER A 387 -8.08 -0.51 21.33
C SER A 387 -9.57 -0.18 21.34
N LEU A 388 -10.31 -0.59 20.30
CA LEU A 388 -11.78 -0.44 20.23
C LEU A 388 -12.50 -1.22 21.33
N LEU A 389 -12.05 -2.43 21.66
CA LEU A 389 -12.61 -3.21 22.77
C LEU A 389 -12.31 -2.58 24.12
N LEU A 390 -11.10 -2.08 24.32
CA LEU A 390 -10.72 -1.42 25.57
C LEU A 390 -11.53 -0.15 25.80
N ASP A 391 -11.87 0.62 24.76
CA ASP A 391 -12.78 1.76 24.87
C ASP A 391 -14.14 1.40 25.47
N GLU A 392 -14.65 0.21 25.14
CA GLU A 392 -15.95 -0.24 25.65
C GLU A 392 -15.86 -0.93 27.02
N LEU A 393 -14.81 -1.71 27.23
CA LEU A 393 -14.65 -2.54 28.44
C LEU A 393 -13.95 -1.82 29.60
N SER A 394 -13.19 -0.78 29.28
CA SER A 394 -12.36 -0.05 30.25
C SER A 394 -12.23 1.42 29.84
N PRO A 395 -13.28 2.25 30.02
CA PRO A 395 -13.32 3.61 29.47
C PRO A 395 -12.12 4.51 29.79
N ASN A 396 -11.38 4.23 30.88
CA ASN A 396 -10.23 5.00 31.32
C ASN A 396 -8.88 4.33 31.00
N TRP A 397 -8.84 3.29 30.14
CA TRP A 397 -7.60 2.54 29.85
C TRP A 397 -6.48 3.39 29.25
N LYS A 398 -6.83 4.52 28.62
CA LYS A 398 -5.89 5.49 28.05
C LYS A 398 -5.20 6.33 29.13
N GLU A 399 -5.82 6.51 30.29
CA GLU A 399 -5.22 7.18 31.44
C GLU A 399 -4.13 6.28 32.03
N GLY A 400 -2.88 6.76 32.10
CA GLY A 400 -1.78 5.93 32.58
C GLY A 400 -1.21 4.95 31.55
N PHE A 401 -1.68 4.98 30.30
CA PHE A 401 -1.26 4.01 29.26
C PHE A 401 0.24 4.07 28.96
N PHE A 402 0.83 5.27 28.96
CA PHE A 402 2.25 5.48 28.70
C PHE A 402 3.12 5.27 29.93
N GLU A 403 2.54 5.39 31.11
CA GLU A 403 3.17 5.14 32.42
C GLU A 403 3.21 3.64 32.76
N SER A 404 2.51 2.81 31.99
CA SER A 404 2.42 1.37 32.16
C SER A 404 3.29 0.62 31.16
N ASN A 405 3.93 -0.48 31.60
CA ASN A 405 4.62 -1.41 30.71
C ASN A 405 3.68 -2.48 30.13
N GLN A 406 2.39 -2.43 30.44
CA GLN A 406 1.46 -3.45 29.99
C GLN A 406 1.10 -3.30 28.52
N THR A 407 0.98 -4.41 27.82
CA THR A 407 0.50 -4.45 26.44
C THR A 407 -1.02 -4.30 26.36
N LEU A 408 -1.57 -3.96 25.19
CA LEU A 408 -3.03 -3.91 24.99
C LEU A 408 -3.70 -5.26 25.33
N TYR A 409 -3.04 -6.36 24.96
CA TYR A 409 -3.51 -7.70 25.28
C TYR A 409 -3.60 -7.93 26.80
N GLU A 410 -2.57 -7.55 27.56
CA GLU A 410 -2.56 -7.69 29.02
C GLU A 410 -3.59 -6.78 29.69
N LEU A 411 -3.79 -5.56 29.17
CA LEU A 411 -4.86 -4.67 29.64
C LEU A 411 -6.22 -5.31 29.41
N LEU A 412 -6.50 -5.80 28.20
CA LEU A 412 -7.77 -6.46 27.87
C LEU A 412 -8.02 -7.68 28.77
N LYS A 413 -7.01 -8.52 28.96
CA LYS A 413 -7.08 -9.74 29.78
C LYS A 413 -7.43 -9.45 31.25
N LYS A 414 -7.08 -8.28 31.80
CA LYS A 414 -7.45 -7.90 33.18
C LYS A 414 -8.95 -7.66 33.38
N HIS A 415 -9.67 -7.28 32.34
CA HIS A 415 -11.12 -7.02 32.41
C HIS A 415 -11.97 -8.28 32.27
N LEU A 416 -11.32 -9.43 32.21
CA LEU A 416 -11.90 -10.70 31.83
C LEU A 416 -11.77 -11.67 33.01
N ASP A 417 -12.84 -11.83 33.80
CA ASP A 417 -12.96 -12.87 34.83
C ASP A 417 -13.31 -14.21 34.14
N LEU A 418 -12.33 -14.80 33.48
CA LEU A 418 -12.57 -15.93 32.57
C LEU A 418 -12.12 -17.25 33.16
N LYS A 419 -13.07 -18.16 33.29
CA LYS A 419 -12.80 -19.60 33.19
C LYS A 419 -12.40 -19.90 31.75
N MET A 420 -11.10 -20.04 31.53
CA MET A 420 -10.58 -20.44 30.22
C MET A 420 -10.75 -21.95 30.05
N GLU A 421 -11.28 -22.36 28.90
CA GLU A 421 -11.20 -23.76 28.48
C GLU A 421 -9.86 -23.95 27.75
N PRO A 422 -9.01 -24.91 28.19
CA PRO A 422 -7.76 -25.21 27.51
C PRO A 422 -8.04 -25.82 26.14
N ILE A 423 -7.19 -25.50 25.16
CA ILE A 423 -7.20 -26.12 23.84
C ILE A 423 -6.18 -27.25 23.84
N ASP A 424 -6.65 -28.48 23.99
CA ASP A 424 -5.79 -29.67 24.03
C ASP A 424 -5.31 -30.08 22.63
N GLU A 425 -6.24 -30.13 21.66
CA GLU A 425 -5.98 -30.53 20.27
C GLU A 425 -6.26 -29.38 19.29
N ILE A 426 -5.38 -29.23 18.30
CA ILE A 426 -5.53 -28.24 17.22
C ILE A 426 -5.91 -28.98 15.95
N VAL A 427 -7.13 -28.77 15.47
CA VAL A 427 -7.59 -29.33 14.19
C VAL A 427 -7.20 -28.38 13.07
N ILE A 428 -6.24 -28.79 12.24
CA ILE A 428 -5.72 -27.98 11.13
C ILE A 428 -6.63 -28.12 9.91
N SER A 429 -7.18 -27.00 9.44
CA SER A 429 -7.99 -26.95 8.22
C SER A 429 -7.14 -27.09 6.95
N ASP A 430 -7.77 -27.55 5.86
CA ASP A 430 -7.11 -27.58 4.55
C ASP A 430 -6.79 -26.16 4.02
N GLU A 431 -7.56 -25.17 4.47
CA GLU A 431 -7.30 -23.75 4.20
C GLU A 431 -5.97 -23.31 4.84
N ALA A 432 -5.75 -23.59 6.13
CA ALA A 432 -4.50 -23.25 6.81
C ALA A 432 -3.28 -23.91 6.15
N LYS A 433 -3.38 -25.19 5.77
CA LYS A 433 -2.33 -25.90 5.01
C LYS A 433 -2.04 -25.23 3.67
N THR A 434 -3.11 -24.83 2.96
CA THR A 434 -3.00 -24.15 1.67
C THR A 434 -2.31 -22.81 1.80
N ILE A 435 -2.68 -22.00 2.80
CA ILE A 435 -2.06 -20.70 3.09
C ILE A 435 -0.57 -20.89 3.38
N VAL A 436 -0.19 -21.81 4.27
CA VAL A 436 1.23 -22.07 4.60
C VAL A 436 2.02 -22.45 3.35
N LYS A 437 1.50 -23.36 2.52
CA LYS A 437 2.16 -23.78 1.28
C LYS A 437 2.29 -22.61 0.29
N MET A 438 1.22 -21.84 0.11
CA MET A 438 1.20 -20.68 -0.79
C MET A 438 2.22 -19.63 -0.36
N VAL A 439 2.27 -19.25 0.93
CA VAL A 439 3.21 -18.25 1.43
C VAL A 439 4.65 -18.73 1.30
N LYS A 440 4.95 -20.01 1.58
CA LYS A 440 6.29 -20.58 1.35
C LYS A 440 6.70 -20.49 -0.12
N ASN A 441 5.82 -20.92 -1.03
CA ASN A 441 6.08 -20.87 -2.46
C ASN A 441 6.30 -19.44 -2.95
N ARG A 442 5.45 -18.50 -2.51
CA ARG A 442 5.58 -17.08 -2.87
C ARG A 442 6.94 -16.51 -2.44
N LYS A 443 7.37 -16.78 -1.20
CA LYS A 443 8.66 -16.31 -0.68
C LYS A 443 9.83 -16.85 -1.51
N GLU A 444 9.82 -18.13 -1.87
CA GLU A 444 10.85 -18.72 -2.75
C GLU A 444 10.83 -18.12 -4.15
N SER A 445 9.65 -17.96 -4.75
CA SER A 445 9.49 -17.34 -6.07
C SER A 445 10.06 -15.93 -6.12
N GLU A 446 9.83 -15.10 -5.10
CA GLU A 446 10.37 -13.74 -5.05
C GLU A 446 11.92 -13.71 -5.06
N LEU A 447 12.57 -14.66 -4.39
CA LEU A 447 14.03 -14.80 -4.42
C LEU A 447 14.52 -15.29 -5.79
N ILE A 448 13.85 -16.27 -6.38
CA ILE A 448 14.18 -16.79 -7.72
C ILE A 448 14.03 -15.69 -8.77
N GLU A 449 12.96 -14.91 -8.72
CA GLU A 449 12.70 -13.79 -9.62
C GLU A 449 13.77 -12.71 -9.49
N PHE A 450 14.15 -12.35 -8.26
CA PHE A 450 15.27 -11.43 -8.03
C PHE A 450 16.55 -11.95 -8.69
N GLN A 451 16.91 -13.21 -8.46
CA GLN A 451 18.12 -13.82 -9.01
C GLN A 451 18.09 -14.00 -10.53
N ALA A 452 16.91 -14.00 -11.15
CA ALA A 452 16.74 -14.09 -12.60
C ALA A 452 16.69 -12.72 -13.30
N LYS A 453 16.65 -11.59 -12.56
CA LYS A 453 16.64 -10.25 -13.16
C LYS A 453 17.88 -10.04 -14.03
N LYS A 454 17.70 -9.40 -15.18
CA LYS A 454 18.81 -9.01 -16.06
C LYS A 454 19.64 -7.92 -15.39
N GLY A 455 20.95 -8.00 -15.55
CA GLY A 455 21.91 -7.01 -15.06
C GLY A 455 23.25 -7.65 -14.74
N TYR A 456 24.15 -6.88 -14.15
CA TYR A 456 25.44 -7.38 -13.66
C TYR A 456 25.31 -7.78 -12.20
N HIS A 457 25.35 -9.09 -11.94
CA HIS A 457 25.26 -9.62 -10.59
C HIS A 457 26.57 -9.40 -9.85
N LEU A 458 26.52 -8.61 -8.77
CA LEU A 458 27.65 -8.31 -7.89
C LEU A 458 27.39 -8.90 -6.50
N MET A 459 28.31 -9.74 -6.04
CA MET A 459 28.36 -10.24 -4.68
C MET A 459 29.40 -9.45 -3.88
N LEU A 460 29.00 -8.78 -2.80
CA LEU A 460 29.90 -8.16 -1.84
C LEU A 460 30.11 -9.14 -0.68
N GLU A 461 31.37 -9.46 -0.38
CA GLU A 461 31.73 -10.36 0.72
C GLU A 461 32.71 -9.64 1.67
N GLY A 462 32.41 -9.66 2.97
CA GLY A 462 33.23 -9.03 4.00
C GLY A 462 32.47 -8.78 5.30
N ASP A 463 33.04 -7.97 6.18
CA ASP A 463 32.40 -7.58 7.45
C ASP A 463 31.34 -6.51 7.19
N ILE A 464 30.11 -6.96 6.91
CA ILE A 464 28.95 -6.12 6.59
C ILE A 464 27.92 -6.24 7.71
N THR A 465 27.34 -5.11 8.14
CA THR A 465 26.22 -5.08 9.09
C THR A 465 25.10 -4.21 8.55
N ALA A 466 23.85 -4.65 8.63
CA ALA A 466 22.69 -3.80 8.34
C ALA A 466 22.54 -2.73 9.43
N SER A 467 22.58 -1.46 9.06
CA SER A 467 22.33 -0.35 9.98
C SER A 467 20.87 0.13 9.94
N MET A 468 20.23 0.09 8.76
CA MET A 468 18.83 0.44 8.58
C MET A 468 18.15 -0.51 7.58
N ILE A 469 16.95 -0.95 7.93
CA ILE A 469 16.15 -1.89 7.14
C ILE A 469 14.72 -1.39 7.04
N ASP A 470 14.02 -1.77 5.98
CA ASP A 470 12.56 -1.63 5.85
C ASP A 470 11.89 -2.96 6.23
N PRO A 471 11.41 -3.14 7.46
CA PRO A 471 10.82 -4.41 7.90
C PRO A 471 9.57 -4.81 7.11
N MET A 472 8.91 -3.85 6.44
CA MET A 472 7.72 -4.06 5.60
C MET A 472 7.99 -4.63 4.24
N ASN A 473 9.22 -4.54 3.77
CA ASN A 473 9.58 -4.93 2.43
C ASN A 473 10.75 -5.91 2.44
N ILE A 474 10.73 -6.86 3.40
CA ILE A 474 11.70 -7.95 3.50
C ILE A 474 11.03 -9.30 3.33
N THR A 475 11.59 -10.11 2.44
CA THR A 475 11.24 -11.52 2.30
C THR A 475 12.38 -12.39 2.80
N LYS A 476 12.10 -13.19 3.83
CA LYS A 476 13.06 -14.14 4.40
C LYS A 476 12.77 -15.58 3.96
N VAL A 477 13.82 -16.25 3.50
CA VAL A 477 13.85 -17.70 3.25
C VAL A 477 15.15 -18.24 3.84
N GLU A 478 15.04 -19.10 4.86
CA GLU A 478 16.20 -19.63 5.59
C GLU A 478 17.13 -18.51 6.08
N ASN A 479 18.37 -18.46 5.56
CA ASN A 479 19.39 -17.46 5.90
C ASN A 479 19.46 -16.30 4.88
N ARG A 480 18.51 -16.21 3.95
CA ARG A 480 18.45 -15.22 2.87
C ARG A 480 17.35 -14.21 3.14
N LEU A 481 17.68 -12.92 3.11
CA LEU A 481 16.75 -11.80 3.28
C LEU A 481 16.78 -10.94 2.02
N LEU A 482 15.70 -10.97 1.25
CA LEU A 482 15.49 -10.08 0.11
C LEU A 482 14.89 -8.77 0.63
N HIS A 483 15.68 -7.70 0.66
CA HIS A 483 15.23 -6.33 0.89
C HIS A 483 14.72 -5.78 -0.44
N LYS A 484 13.45 -5.39 -0.54
CA LYS A 484 12.82 -5.02 -1.82
C LYS A 484 12.94 -3.54 -2.15
N ASN A 485 12.93 -2.67 -1.15
CA ASN A 485 12.94 -1.21 -1.35
C ASN A 485 14.34 -0.63 -1.15
N PHE A 486 14.88 -0.79 0.06
CA PHE A 486 16.21 -0.32 0.40
C PHE A 486 16.87 -1.16 1.49
N LEU A 487 18.19 -1.01 1.59
CA LEU A 487 19.01 -1.49 2.70
C LEU A 487 20.16 -0.52 2.94
N LYS A 488 20.29 -0.02 4.18
CA LYS A 488 21.51 0.68 4.60
C LYS A 488 22.44 -0.30 5.30
N ILE A 489 23.66 -0.40 4.79
CA ILE A 489 24.71 -1.23 5.38
C ILE A 489 25.83 -0.36 5.93
N LYS A 490 26.57 -0.93 6.89
CA LYS A 490 27.82 -0.42 7.41
C LYS A 490 28.94 -1.37 7.01
N VAL A 491 30.02 -0.82 6.43
CA VAL A 491 31.26 -1.51 6.07
C VAL A 491 32.43 -0.63 6.53
N ASN A 492 33.30 -1.15 7.42
CA ASN A 492 34.48 -0.44 7.92
C ASN A 492 34.17 1.01 8.41
N GLU A 493 33.16 1.17 9.26
CA GLU A 493 32.68 2.47 9.78
C GLU A 493 31.99 3.42 8.79
N LYS A 494 31.97 3.10 7.49
CA LYS A 494 31.21 3.86 6.49
C LYS A 494 29.84 3.24 6.24
N GLU A 495 28.84 4.08 6.03
CA GLU A 495 27.49 3.65 5.67
C GLU A 495 27.22 3.82 4.18
N TYR A 496 26.46 2.88 3.63
CA TYR A 496 26.07 2.85 2.22
C TYR A 496 24.59 2.52 2.12
N LEU A 497 23.84 3.30 1.34
CA LEU A 497 22.41 3.10 1.15
C LEU A 497 22.16 2.53 -0.24
N PHE A 498 21.60 1.33 -0.31
CA PHE A 498 21.08 0.76 -1.55
C PHE A 498 19.60 1.09 -1.63
N GLN A 499 19.20 1.95 -2.58
CA GLN A 499 17.79 2.28 -2.86
C GLN A 499 17.23 1.40 -3.98
N GLN A 500 17.44 0.09 -3.86
CA GLN A 500 17.02 -0.92 -4.82
C GLN A 500 16.91 -2.29 -4.13
N PRO A 501 16.28 -3.29 -4.78
CA PRO A 501 16.27 -4.64 -4.25
C PRO A 501 17.67 -5.22 -4.06
N VAL A 502 17.95 -5.78 -2.88
CA VAL A 502 19.21 -6.48 -2.57
C VAL A 502 18.95 -7.74 -1.75
N LEU A 503 19.75 -8.78 -2.00
CA LEU A 503 19.63 -10.06 -1.29
C LEU A 503 20.79 -10.23 -0.31
N ALA A 504 20.48 -10.16 0.98
CA ALA A 504 21.43 -10.33 2.08
C ALA A 504 21.46 -11.77 2.58
N TYR A 505 22.66 -12.29 2.85
CA TYR A 505 22.89 -13.60 3.44
C TYR A 505 23.34 -13.42 4.89
N THR A 506 22.50 -13.78 5.86
CA THR A 506 22.72 -13.51 7.29
C THR A 506 22.94 -14.79 8.09
N ASN A 507 23.73 -14.73 9.17
CA ASN A 507 23.78 -15.82 10.14
C ASN A 507 22.74 -15.54 11.24
N GLU A 508 21.90 -16.52 11.59
CA GLU A 508 21.05 -16.54 12.81
C GLU A 508 20.34 -15.23 13.21
N ASN A 509 19.27 -14.83 12.51
CA ASN A 509 18.43 -13.67 12.86
C ASN A 509 19.20 -12.37 13.21
N SER A 510 20.43 -12.23 12.71
CA SER A 510 21.30 -11.12 13.05
C SER A 510 21.29 -10.07 11.95
N ARG A 511 21.72 -8.87 12.32
CA ARG A 511 22.03 -7.80 11.36
C ARG A 511 23.37 -8.03 10.65
N VAL A 512 24.10 -9.09 10.97
CA VAL A 512 25.39 -9.40 10.35
C VAL A 512 25.15 -10.07 9.00
N ILE A 513 25.71 -9.48 7.96
CA ILE A 513 25.57 -9.91 6.58
C ILE A 513 26.91 -10.51 6.15
N SER A 514 26.89 -11.80 5.83
CA SER A 514 28.06 -12.52 5.31
C SER A 514 28.33 -12.19 3.85
N LYS A 515 27.25 -12.04 3.06
CA LYS A 515 27.29 -11.71 1.64
C LYS A 515 26.11 -10.84 1.28
N LEU A 516 26.32 -9.89 0.37
CA LEU A 516 25.26 -9.06 -0.19
C LEU A 516 25.25 -9.18 -1.72
N HIS A 517 24.15 -9.66 -2.27
CA HIS A 517 23.94 -9.76 -3.71
C HIS A 517 23.15 -8.56 -4.21
N VAL A 518 23.76 -7.79 -5.10
CA VAL A 518 23.22 -6.60 -5.76
C VAL A 518 23.23 -6.83 -7.27
N ILE A 519 22.28 -6.25 -7.99
CA ILE A 519 22.22 -6.30 -9.45
C ILE A 519 22.45 -4.88 -9.98
N LEU A 520 23.46 -4.70 -10.82
CA LEU A 520 23.86 -3.38 -11.34
C LEU A 520 23.46 -3.22 -12.81
N ASP A 521 23.07 -2.01 -13.19
CA ASP A 521 22.78 -1.68 -14.59
C ASP A 521 24.04 -1.54 -15.46
N ALA A 522 25.16 -1.18 -14.83
CA ALA A 522 26.44 -1.02 -15.48
C ALA A 522 27.44 -2.08 -15.00
N LYS A 523 28.34 -2.49 -15.90
CA LYS A 523 29.41 -3.45 -15.57
C LYS A 523 30.26 -2.85 -14.44
N PRO A 524 30.44 -3.55 -13.30
CA PRO A 524 31.31 -3.07 -12.23
C PRO A 524 32.76 -3.08 -12.71
N VAL A 525 33.47 -1.97 -12.53
CA VAL A 525 34.88 -1.83 -12.90
C VAL A 525 35.65 -1.32 -11.69
N GLU A 526 36.56 -2.16 -11.21
CA GLU A 526 37.53 -1.78 -10.18
C GLU A 526 38.65 -0.94 -10.80
N LYS A 527 39.03 0.16 -10.15
CA LYS A 527 40.24 0.92 -10.44
C LYS A 527 41.04 1.08 -9.15
N GLU A 528 42.30 0.66 -9.18
CA GLU A 528 43.24 0.82 -8.06
C GLU A 528 42.72 0.27 -6.72
N GLY A 529 42.06 -0.90 -6.72
CA GLY A 529 41.51 -1.51 -5.50
C GLY A 529 40.21 -0.89 -4.99
N THR A 530 39.58 -0.02 -5.78
CA THR A 530 38.31 0.65 -5.46
C THR A 530 37.27 0.37 -6.52
N LEU A 531 36.06 -0.03 -6.11
CA LEU A 531 34.88 -0.12 -6.96
C LEU A 531 33.91 1.01 -6.61
N VAL A 532 33.47 1.76 -7.61
CA VAL A 532 32.41 2.77 -7.45
C VAL A 532 31.10 2.15 -7.91
N ILE A 533 30.08 2.19 -7.04
CA ILE A 533 28.71 1.85 -7.38
C ILE A 533 27.92 3.16 -7.45
N ASN A 534 27.35 3.46 -8.62
CA ASN A 534 26.54 4.66 -8.82
C ASN A 534 25.42 4.73 -7.78
N ASP A 535 25.16 5.94 -7.27
CA ASP A 535 24.13 6.25 -6.27
C ASP A 535 24.29 5.56 -4.90
N VAL A 536 25.39 4.81 -4.69
CA VAL A 536 25.68 4.12 -3.43
C VAL A 536 27.01 4.59 -2.83
N GLY A 537 28.10 4.60 -3.60
CA GLY A 537 29.41 5.08 -3.14
C GLY A 537 30.59 4.19 -3.52
N GLU A 538 31.73 4.44 -2.85
CA GLU A 538 33.02 3.80 -3.14
C GLU A 538 33.34 2.67 -2.15
N PHE A 539 33.66 1.49 -2.67
CA PHE A 539 34.01 0.31 -1.88
C PHE A 539 35.46 -0.11 -2.14
N ASN A 540 36.24 -0.24 -1.07
CA ASN A 540 37.62 -0.74 -1.14
C ASN A 540 37.66 -2.27 -1.08
N GLY A 541 38.21 -2.90 -2.10
CA GLY A 541 38.27 -4.34 -2.19
C GLY A 541 38.82 -4.84 -3.53
N LYS A 542 38.90 -6.16 -3.66
CA LYS A 542 39.36 -6.82 -4.88
C LYS A 542 38.18 -7.43 -5.62
N LEU A 543 37.97 -6.99 -6.87
CA LEU A 543 36.94 -7.49 -7.77
C LEU A 543 37.46 -8.70 -8.55
N CYS A 544 36.66 -9.77 -8.63
CA CYS A 544 36.90 -10.87 -9.54
C CYS A 544 35.61 -11.32 -10.22
N GLU A 545 35.72 -11.79 -11.46
CA GLU A 545 34.60 -12.34 -12.22
C GLU A 545 34.71 -13.87 -12.24
N LYS A 546 33.65 -14.56 -11.81
CA LYS A 546 33.56 -16.03 -11.80
C LYS A 546 32.18 -16.45 -12.26
N ASN A 547 32.11 -17.30 -13.28
CA ASN A 547 30.85 -17.85 -13.82
C ASN A 547 29.79 -16.79 -14.18
N GLY A 548 30.22 -15.64 -14.73
CA GLY A 548 29.32 -14.54 -15.08
C GLY A 548 28.83 -13.69 -13.90
N MET A 549 29.33 -13.93 -12.68
CA MET A 549 29.06 -13.14 -11.48
C MET A 549 30.31 -12.40 -11.02
N PHE A 550 30.15 -11.13 -10.68
CA PHE A 550 31.20 -10.31 -10.07
C PHE A 550 31.22 -10.52 -8.57
N ASN A 551 32.39 -10.67 -7.98
CA ASN A 551 32.57 -10.82 -6.54
C ASN A 551 33.57 -9.77 -6.08
N LEU A 552 33.14 -8.88 -5.19
CA LEU A 552 33.98 -7.90 -4.53
C LEU A 552 34.30 -8.40 -3.12
N TYR A 553 35.55 -8.73 -2.87
CA TYR A 553 36.05 -9.05 -1.53
C TYR A 553 36.50 -7.76 -0.86
N LEU A 554 35.74 -7.33 0.16
CA LEU A 554 36.00 -6.08 0.88
C LEU A 554 37.28 -6.20 1.71
N ASN A 555 38.10 -5.15 1.70
CA ASN A 555 39.31 -5.13 2.50
C ASN A 555 38.95 -5.14 3.98
N ASN A 556 39.55 -6.08 4.73
CA ASN A 556 39.37 -6.15 6.16
C ASN A 556 40.52 -5.36 6.85
N PRO A 557 40.25 -4.23 7.52
CA PRO A 557 41.31 -3.40 8.13
C PRO A 557 42.15 -4.17 9.16
N ASN A 558 41.62 -5.26 9.73
CA ASN A 558 42.32 -6.11 10.69
C ASN A 558 43.32 -7.10 10.07
N ASN A 559 43.33 -7.28 8.74
CA ASN A 559 44.24 -8.21 8.05
C ASN A 559 45.34 -7.51 7.21
N LEU A 560 45.41 -6.17 7.21
CA LEU A 560 46.47 -5.44 6.51
C LEU A 560 47.83 -5.43 7.25
N ASN A 561 47.91 -6.09 8.42
CA ASN A 561 49.12 -6.19 9.25
C ASN A 561 49.60 -7.64 9.48
N LYS A 562 49.26 -8.60 8.60
CA LYS A 562 49.78 -9.98 8.68
C LYS A 562 50.53 -10.40 7.42
#